data_AF-A0A845ZH94-F1
#
_entry.id   AF-A0A845ZH94-F1
#
_cell.length_a   1.000
_cell.length_b   1.000
_cell.length_c   1.000
_cell.angle_alpha   90.00
_cell.angle_beta   90.00
_cell.angle_gamma   90.00
#
_symmetry.space_group_name_H-M   'P 1'
#
loop_
_entity.id
_entity.type
_entity.pdbx_description
1 polymer ?
#
loop_
_entity_poly.entity_id
_entity_poly.type
_entity_poly.pdbx_seq_one_letter_code
_entity_poly.pdbx_strand_id
1 'polypeptide(L)' 'MNNYPDFSHYGYQIIKELGHNNIGGRVTYIAENIHTQKKVVIKQFQ' A
#
# COMPACT_ATOMS: atom_id res chain seq x y z
N MET A 1 -8.40 3.12 -13.80
CA MET A 1 -8.12 3.86 -12.55
C MET A 1 -8.01 2.81 -11.46
N ASN A 2 -6.84 2.60 -10.87
CA ASN A 2 -6.69 1.55 -9.86
C ASN A 2 -7.34 2.05 -8.56
N ASN A 3 -8.36 1.36 -8.06
CA ASN A 3 -9.00 1.65 -6.79
C ASN A 3 -8.16 1.09 -5.64
N TYR A 4 -7.04 1.76 -5.35
CA TYR A 4 -6.24 1.45 -4.17
C TYR A 4 -6.80 2.16 -2.93
N PRO A 5 -6.64 1.57 -1.72
CA PRO A 5 -6.92 2.27 -0.48
C PRO A 5 -6.14 3.59 -0.40
N ASP A 6 -6.77 4.63 0.14
CA ASP A 6 -6.10 5.90 0.38
C ASP A 6 -5.34 5.85 1.71
N PHE A 7 -4.01 5.85 1.62
CA PHE A 7 -3.11 5.93 2.78
C PHE A 7 -2.42 7.30 2.91
N SER A 8 -2.94 8.33 2.23
CA SER A 8 -2.42 9.71 2.31
C SER A 8 -2.47 10.25 3.75
N HIS A 9 -3.48 9.88 4.54
CA HIS A 9 -3.56 10.20 5.96
C HIS A 9 -2.36 9.68 6.77
N TYR A 10 -1.77 8.57 6.34
CA TYR A 10 -0.56 7.99 6.94
C TYR A 10 0.74 8.49 6.29
N GLY A 11 0.65 9.39 5.30
CA GLY A 11 1.81 9.90 4.57
C GLY A 11 2.34 8.95 3.48
N TYR A 12 1.50 8.06 2.95
CA TYR A 12 1.90 7.11 1.91
C TYR A 12 0.99 7.16 0.68
N GLN A 13 1.60 7.12 -0.50
CA GLN A 13 0.91 6.98 -1.78
C GLN A 13 1.15 5.59 -2.36
N ILE A 14 0.08 4.81 -2.57
CA ILE A 14 0.19 3.48 -3.19
C ILE A 14 0.56 3.60 -4.67
N ILE A 15 1.60 2.88 -5.09
CA ILE A 15 2.04 2.80 -6.49
C ILE A 15 1.40 1.59 -7.16
N LYS A 16 1.52 0.40 -6.53
CA LYS A 16 0.90 -0.84 -7.01
C LYS A 16 0.77 -1.89 -5.90
N GLU A 17 -0.11 -2.86 -6.13
CA GLU A 17 -0.14 -4.11 -5.37
C GLU A 17 1.06 -5.00 -5.76
N LEU A 18 1.65 -5.67 -4.77
CA LEU A 18 2.69 -6.70 -4.93
C LEU A 18 2.15 -8.11 -4.69
N GLY A 19 1.07 -8.26 -3.92
CA GLY A 19 0.38 -9.54 -3.78
C GLY A 19 -0.77 -9.51 -2.80
N HIS A 20 -1.70 -10.43 -2.98
CA HIS A 20 -2.93 -10.55 -2.19
C HIS A 20 -3.11 -12.00 -1.73
N ASN A 21 -3.11 -12.21 -0.41
CA ASN A 21 -3.51 -13.44 0.23
C ASN A 21 -4.96 -13.31 0.73
N ASN A 22 -5.91 -13.71 -0.10
CA ASN A 22 -7.35 -13.64 0.20
C ASN A 22 -7.75 -14.47 1.43
N ILE A 23 -7.11 -15.63 1.65
CA ILE A 23 -7.48 -16.55 2.75
C ILE A 23 -7.17 -15.92 4.11
N GLY A 24 -6.09 -15.14 4.19
CA GLY A 24 -5.66 -14.46 5.41
C GLY A 24 -5.93 -12.95 5.44
N GLY A 25 -6.75 -12.44 4.51
CA GLY A 25 -7.09 -11.01 4.44
C GLY A 25 -5.89 -10.07 4.29
N ARG A 26 -4.77 -10.52 3.69
CA ARG A 26 -3.53 -9.72 3.61
C ARG A 26 -3.27 -9.21 2.21
N VAL A 27 -3.16 -7.90 2.04
CA VAL A 27 -2.70 -7.26 0.80
C VAL A 27 -1.35 -6.59 1.03
N THR A 28 -0.42 -6.76 0.08
CA THR A 28 0.91 -6.15 0.10
C THR A 28 1.02 -5.14 -1.02
N TYR A 29 1.44 -3.93 -0.69
CA TYR A 29 1.61 -2.82 -1.64
C TYR A 29 3.05 -2.33 -1.65
N ILE A 30 3.48 -1.80 -2.79
CA ILE A 30 4.60 -0.86 -2.85
C ILE A 30 4.01 0.55 -2.88
N ALA A 31 4.54 1.40 -2.00
CA ALA A 31 4.11 2.77 -1.86
C ALA A 31 5.33 3.71 -1.79
N GLU A 32 5.10 4.99 -2.00
CA GLU A 32 6.06 6.05 -1.72
C GLU A 32 5.66 6.76 -0.43
N ASN A 33 6.63 6.99 0.46
CA ASN A 33 6.42 7.88 1.58
C ASN A 33 6.51 9.33 1.10
N ILE A 34 5.42 10.09 1.26
CA ILE A 34 5.22 11.43 0.69
C ILE A 34 6.21 12.46 1.26
N HIS A 35 6.71 12.24 2.47
CA HIS A 35 7.64 13.18 3.13
C HIS A 35 9.11 12.92 2.78
N THR A 36 9.46 11.66 2.48
CA THR A 36 10.86 11.24 2.30
C THR A 36 11.18 10.79 0.89
N GLN A 37 10.16 10.65 0.02
CA GLN A 37 10.26 10.09 -1.33
C GLN A 37 10.88 8.69 -1.38
N LYS A 38 10.87 7.98 -0.24
CA LYS A 38 11.38 6.61 -0.15
C LYS A 38 10.30 5.61 -0.50
N LYS A 39 10.67 4.61 -1.29
CA LYS A 39 9.80 3.46 -1.57
C LYS A 39 9.74 2.56 -0.34
N VAL A 40 8.53 2.17 0.04
CA VAL A 40 8.24 1.33 1.21
C VAL A 40 7.25 0.24 0.85
N VAL A 41 7.31 -0.88 1.57
CA VAL A 41 6.33 -1.97 1.44
C VAL A 41 5.32 -1.84 2.56
N ILE A 42 4.03 -1.82 2.21
CA ILE A 42 2.92 -1.80 3.16
C ILE A 42 2.25 -3.17 3.16
N LYS A 43 2.02 -3.74 4.34
CA LYS A 43 1.22 -4.96 4.52
C LYS A 43 -0.07 -4.59 5.25
N GLN A 44 -1.18 -4.59 4.54
CA GLN A 44 -2.51 -4.39 5.10
C GLN A 44 -3.11 -5.74 5.48
N PHE A 45 -3.71 -5.82 6.66
CA PHE A 45 -4.47 -6.98 7.12
C PHE A 45 -5.92 -6.52 7.36
N GLN A 46 -6.88 -7.26 6.82
CA GLN A 46 -8.32 -7.06 7.02
C GLN A 46 -8.82 -7.80 8.25
#